data_AF-A0ABD5H081-F1
#
_entry.id   AF-A0ABD5H081-F1
#
_cell.length_a   1.000
_cell.length_b   1.000
_cell.length_c   1.000
_cell.angle_alpha   90.00
_cell.angle_beta   90.00
_cell.angle_gamma   90.00
#
_symmetry.space_group_name_H-M   'P 1'
#
loop_
_entity.id
_entity.type
_entity.pdbx_description
1 polymer ?
#
loop_
_entity_poly.entity_id
_entity_poly.type
_entity_poly.pdbx_seq_one_letter_code
_entity_poly.pdbx_strand_id
1 'polypeptide(L)'
;MHTVSSVPPSPTGTHLMPVSAPVQERFLRLPEVIHQCGLSRSTLYDLIARNAFPAQVSLGGKNVAWLQSEITAWMAERVAHRNRKYDA
;
A
#
# COMPACT_ATOMS: atom_id res chain seq x y z
N MET A 1 -51.58 12.03 -35.80
CA MET A 1 -51.25 13.34 -35.16
C MET A 1 -51.60 13.19 -33.68
N HIS A 2 -50.69 12.98 -32.73
CA HIS A 2 -49.27 13.31 -32.63
C HIS A 2 -48.49 12.21 -31.91
N THR A 3 -47.20 12.11 -32.27
CA THR A 3 -46.14 11.37 -31.59
C THR A 3 -45.92 11.90 -30.17
N VAL A 4 -45.63 11.03 -29.21
CA VAL A 4 -44.84 11.41 -28.04
C VAL A 4 -43.91 10.25 -27.64
N SER A 5 -42.62 10.55 -27.73
CA SER A 5 -41.42 9.99 -27.10
C SER A 5 -41.59 8.73 -26.25
N SER A 6 -40.96 7.63 -26.62
CA SER A 6 -39.53 7.37 -26.37
C SER A 6 -39.22 7.21 -24.88
N VAL A 7 -39.28 5.95 -24.43
CA VAL A 7 -38.51 5.49 -23.26
C VAL A 7 -37.65 4.34 -23.76
N PRO A 8 -36.34 4.52 -23.98
CA PRO A 8 -35.45 3.41 -24.29
C PRO A 8 -35.25 2.55 -23.04
N PRO A 9 -35.36 1.21 -23.10
CA PRO A 9 -34.86 0.34 -22.06
C PRO A 9 -33.47 -0.14 -22.47
N SER A 10 -32.39 0.37 -21.85
CA SER A 10 -31.16 -0.41 -21.74
C SER A 10 -30.09 0.12 -20.79
N PRO A 11 -29.24 -0.79 -20.30
CA PRO A 11 -28.60 -0.75 -19.00
C PRO A 11 -27.21 -0.16 -19.09
N THR A 12 -26.84 0.67 -18.13
CA THR A 12 -25.43 0.91 -17.88
C THR A 12 -25.23 0.88 -16.39
N GLY A 13 -24.60 -0.20 -15.93
CA GLY A 13 -24.09 -0.33 -14.58
C GLY A 13 -23.08 0.77 -14.33
N THR A 14 -23.55 1.91 -13.84
CA THR A 14 -22.72 2.82 -13.07
C THR A 14 -22.81 2.36 -11.62
N HIS A 15 -22.34 1.13 -11.35
CA HIS A 15 -21.82 0.90 -10.01
C HIS A 15 -20.64 1.86 -9.91
N LEU A 16 -20.84 2.91 -9.12
CA LEU A 16 -19.79 3.70 -8.50
C LEU A 16 -18.93 2.72 -7.68
N MET A 17 -18.10 1.96 -8.36
CA MET A 17 -17.01 1.27 -7.71
C MET A 17 -16.04 2.41 -7.37
N PRO A 18 -15.78 2.69 -6.08
CA PRO A 18 -14.76 3.65 -5.75
C PRO A 18 -13.52 3.16 -6.48
N VAL A 19 -12.93 4.04 -7.29
CA VAL A 19 -11.56 3.87 -7.74
C VAL A 19 -10.77 3.66 -6.47
N SER A 20 -10.51 2.40 -6.12
CA SER A 20 -9.52 2.06 -5.11
C SER A 20 -8.25 2.56 -5.75
N ALA A 21 -7.87 3.79 -5.39
CA ALA A 21 -6.85 4.57 -6.04
C ALA A 21 -5.70 3.62 -6.35
N PRO A 22 -5.18 3.58 -7.60
CA PRO A 22 -4.08 2.69 -7.91
C PRO A 22 -2.98 3.04 -6.92
N VAL A 23 -2.79 2.16 -5.93
CA VAL A 23 -1.72 2.27 -4.96
C VAL A 23 -0.51 2.18 -5.85
N GLN A 24 0.12 3.32 -6.16
CA GLN A 24 1.26 3.33 -7.04
C GLN A 24 2.29 2.41 -6.40
N GLU A 25 2.41 1.19 -6.92
CA GLU A 25 3.35 0.20 -6.43
C GLU A 25 4.73 0.65 -6.88
N ARG A 26 5.27 1.59 -6.10
CA ARG A 26 6.61 2.10 -6.27
C ARG A 26 7.56 1.25 -5.44
N PHE A 27 8.70 0.95 -6.04
CA PHE A 27 9.81 0.34 -5.36
C PHE A 27 10.61 1.41 -4.61
N LEU A 28 10.63 1.31 -3.29
CA LEU A 28 11.41 2.17 -2.40
C LEU A 28 12.81 1.59 -2.22
N ARG A 29 13.84 2.42 -2.35
CA ARG A 29 15.23 2.02 -2.06
C ARG A 29 15.51 2.13 -0.57
N LEU A 30 16.64 1.56 -0.13
CA LEU A 30 17.12 1.62 1.26
C LEU A 30 17.03 3.03 1.90
N PRO A 31 17.58 4.11 1.28
CA PRO A 31 17.48 5.45 1.87
C PRO A 31 16.04 5.95 2.01
N GLU A 32 15.15 5.58 1.08
CA GLU A 32 13.76 6.00 1.10
C GLU A 32 12.96 5.25 2.17
N VAL A 33 13.23 3.95 2.34
CA VAL A 33 12.66 3.15 3.43
C VAL A 33 13.09 3.69 4.80
N ILE A 34 14.36 4.04 4.96
CA ILE A 34 14.90 4.69 6.17
C ILE A 34 14.17 6.00 6.47
N HIS A 35 13.99 6.83 5.44
CA HIS A 35 13.30 8.11 5.58
C HIS A 35 11.81 7.94 5.90
N GLN A 36 11.12 7.02 5.24
CA GLN A 36 9.70 6.72 5.46
C GLN A 36 9.44 6.12 6.84
N CYS A 37 10.24 5.14 7.25
CA CYS A 37 10.05 4.47 8.54
C CYS A 37 10.64 5.26 9.72
N GLY A 38 11.51 6.26 9.45
CA GLY A 38 12.26 6.98 10.48
C GLY A 38 13.25 6.08 11.23
N LEU A 39 13.78 5.03 10.57
CA LEU A 39 14.63 4.01 11.18
C LEU A 39 16.08 4.12 10.71
N SER A 40 17.03 3.90 11.61
CA SER A 40 18.44 3.73 11.23
C SER A 40 18.64 2.45 10.41
N ARG A 41 19.65 2.45 9.50
CA ARG A 41 20.06 1.25 8.74
C ARG A 41 20.19 0.01 9.62
N SER A 42 20.87 0.11 10.75
CA SER A 42 21.11 -1.01 11.65
C SER A 42 19.81 -1.59 12.20
N THR A 43 18.85 -0.72 12.54
CA THR A 43 17.53 -1.13 13.02
C THR A 43 16.74 -1.82 11.91
N LEU A 44 16.83 -1.33 10.68
CA LEU A 44 16.21 -1.98 9.53
C LEU A 44 16.75 -3.40 9.35
N TYR A 45 18.09 -3.58 9.36
CA TYR A 45 18.70 -4.89 9.23
C TYR A 45 18.38 -5.82 10.41
N ASP A 46 18.30 -5.31 11.63
CA ASP A 46 17.86 -6.08 12.81
C ASP A 46 16.39 -6.53 12.68
N LEU A 47 15.50 -5.67 12.19
CA LEU A 47 14.11 -6.05 11.91
C LEU A 47 14.00 -7.06 10.78
N ILE A 48 14.79 -6.92 9.72
CA ILE A 48 14.87 -7.90 8.63
C ILE A 48 15.36 -9.25 9.18
N ALA A 49 16.40 -9.26 10.02
CA ALA A 49 16.91 -10.47 10.66
C ALA A 49 15.87 -11.13 11.58
N ARG A 50 15.04 -10.32 12.25
CA ARG A 50 13.93 -10.79 13.09
C ARG A 50 12.66 -11.15 12.31
N ASN A 51 12.68 -11.08 10.97
CA ASN A 51 11.49 -11.25 10.12
C ASN A 51 10.33 -10.31 10.52
N ALA A 52 10.65 -9.18 11.12
CA ALA A 52 9.72 -8.17 11.59
C ALA A 52 9.63 -6.98 10.61
N PHE A 53 10.18 -7.12 9.41
CA PHE A 53 10.17 -6.12 8.35
C PHE A 53 9.84 -6.80 7.00
N PRO A 54 9.16 -6.11 6.07
CA PRO A 54 8.87 -6.68 4.76
C PRO A 54 10.13 -7.10 3.98
N ALA A 55 9.95 -8.12 3.15
CA ALA A 55 11.02 -8.73 2.40
C ALA A 55 11.61 -7.75 1.36
N GLN A 56 12.92 -7.79 1.20
CA GLN A 56 13.58 -7.01 0.15
C GLN A 56 13.38 -7.69 -1.21
N VAL A 57 12.90 -6.93 -2.18
CA VAL A 57 12.73 -7.32 -3.58
C VAL A 57 14.01 -6.96 -4.36
N SER A 58 14.66 -7.98 -4.93
CA SER A 58 15.82 -7.77 -5.81
C SER A 58 15.36 -7.32 -7.20
N LEU A 59 15.65 -6.06 -7.56
CA LEU A 59 15.32 -5.49 -8.88
C LEU A 59 16.39 -5.78 -9.95
N GLY A 60 17.44 -6.53 -9.60
CA GLY A 60 18.53 -6.91 -10.50
C GLY A 60 19.90 -6.49 -9.98
N GLY A 61 20.88 -7.40 -10.13
CA GLY A 61 22.26 -7.20 -9.68
C GLY A 61 22.36 -6.96 -8.17
N LYS A 62 23.01 -5.85 -7.80
CA LYS A 62 23.22 -5.41 -6.40
C LYS A 62 22.07 -4.53 -5.87
N ASN A 63 21.02 -4.30 -6.66
CA ASN A 63 19.99 -3.33 -6.34
C ASN A 63 18.77 -4.00 -5.69
N VAL A 64 18.60 -3.75 -4.39
CA VAL A 64 17.41 -4.16 -3.62
C VAL A 64 16.43 -3.01 -3.47
N ALA A 65 15.16 -3.32 -3.34
CA ALA A 65 14.10 -2.37 -3.07
C ALA A 65 12.97 -3.03 -2.26
N TRP A 66 12.04 -2.22 -1.76
CA TRP A 66 10.87 -2.67 -1.02
C TRP A 66 9.63 -2.13 -1.70
N LEU A 67 8.51 -2.85 -1.61
CA LEU A 67 7.24 -2.35 -2.12
C LEU A 67 6.71 -1.27 -1.18
N GLN A 68 6.36 -0.10 -1.72
CA GLN A 68 5.74 0.97 -0.94
C GLN A 68 4.49 0.47 -0.19
N SER A 69 3.70 -0.39 -0.83
CA SER A 69 2.50 -0.98 -0.23
C SER A 69 2.83 -1.80 1.02
N GLU A 70 3.87 -2.63 0.96
CA GLU A 70 4.33 -3.42 2.12
C GLU A 70 4.85 -2.54 3.25
N ILE A 71 5.61 -1.49 2.93
CA ILE A 71 6.12 -0.55 3.93
C ILE A 71 4.97 0.19 4.60
N THR A 72 3.96 0.61 3.82
CA THR A 72 2.77 1.29 4.34
C THR A 72 1.93 0.36 5.22
N ALA A 73 1.74 -0.89 4.79
CA ALA A 73 1.05 -1.92 5.56
C ALA A 73 1.78 -2.19 6.88
N TRP A 74 3.10 -2.35 6.85
CA TRP A 74 3.93 -2.53 8.04
C TRP A 74 3.80 -1.36 9.03
N MET A 75 3.82 -0.11 8.54
CA MET A 75 3.61 1.06 9.39
C MET A 75 2.22 1.03 10.04
N ALA A 76 1.17 0.69 9.27
CA ALA A 76 -0.19 0.57 9.78
C ALA A 76 -0.29 -0.54 10.85
N GLU A 77 0.36 -1.68 10.64
CA GLU A 77 0.44 -2.77 11.63
C GLU A 77 1.14 -2.31 12.91
N ARG A 78 2.22 -1.53 12.82
CA ARG A 78 2.93 -0.99 14.00
C ARG A 78 2.06 0.01 14.77
N VAL A 79 1.30 0.85 14.08
CA VAL A 79 0.33 1.76 14.69
C VAL A 79 -0.80 0.98 15.35
N ALA A 80 -1.34 -0.05 14.69
CA ALA A 80 -2.38 -0.92 15.25
C ALA A 80 -1.88 -1.67 16.50
N HIS A 81 -0.64 -2.18 16.47
CA HIS A 81 -0.02 -2.84 17.61
C HIS A 81 0.24 -1.88 18.77
N ARG A 82 0.51 -0.59 18.48
CA ARG A 82 0.59 0.47 19.50
C ARG A 82 -0.79 0.75 20.10
N ASN A 83 -1.83 0.90 19.28
CA ASN A 83 -3.20 1.18 19.75
C ASN A 83 -3.77 0.03 20.59
N ARG A 84 -3.41 -1.22 20.27
CA ARG A 84 -3.81 -2.39 21.07
C ARG A 84 -3.31 -2.36 22.51
N LYS A 85 -2.24 -1.61 22.82
CA LYS A 85 -1.73 -1.46 24.19
C LYS A 85 -2.51 -0.47 25.05
N TYR A 86 -3.46 0.28 24.50
CA TYR A 86 -4.28 1.26 25.23
C TYR A 86 -5.72 0.81 25.48
N ASP A 87 -6.12 -0.36 24.98
CA ASP A 87 -7.47 -0.93 25.12
C ASP A 87 -7.48 -2.15 26.09
N ALA A 88 -6.60 -2.17 27.08
CA ALA A 88 -6.51 -3.23 28.09
C ALA A 88 -6.37 -2.67 29.50
#